data_AF-A0A6I5ZE69-F1
#
_entry.id   AF-A0A6I5ZE69-F1
#
_cell.length_a   1.000
_cell.length_b   1.000
_cell.length_c   1.000
_cell.angle_alpha   90.00
_cell.angle_beta   90.00
_cell.angle_gamma   90.00
#
_symmetry.space_group_name_H-M   'P 1'
#
loop_
_entity.id
_entity.type
_entity.pdbx_description
1 polymer ?
#
loop_
_entity_poly.entity_id
_entity_poly.type
_entity_poly.pdbx_seq_one_letter_code
_entity_poly.pdbx_strand_id
1 'polypeptide(L)'
;MHIEVSPLHRHPVARLRSGPVAVVLAMVAALALTVGIAPRAAAAPGSTTGFDLPFSGAPAFERVAPPKLTDPSQLNRPLGPAAADRVAAAIGLSPKDALSEQQYRALLTGGGIGGSRDAAKIIDACLLILTNTTGRPMFGDSVVGSYGLYVDAQGMLQSPANASAPTRQVNSLIAPGGYVGTWLRNNGATDSLIALYRSAYTIEVPFGFVAQQMSGTAQLVTNTKAGLTSTVGMSMAPPLWIVNFALLYIVKPSLAAAMPAYWAPIPQPVAAAITASPDGQVPYSKYASYFE
;
A
#
# COMPACT_ATOMS: atom_id res chain seq x y z
N MET A 1 -12.63 -76.72 12.59
CA MET A 1 -12.77 -75.31 12.98
C MET A 1 -11.81 -74.49 12.12
N HIS A 2 -12.30 -74.05 10.96
CA HIS A 2 -11.58 -73.20 10.02
C HIS A 2 -12.62 -72.25 9.43
N ILE A 3 -12.61 -71.00 9.89
CA ILE A 3 -13.37 -69.90 9.30
C ILE A 3 -12.35 -69.07 8.54
N GLU A 4 -12.42 -69.16 7.22
CA GLU A 4 -11.60 -68.38 6.29
C GLU A 4 -12.27 -67.01 6.14
N VAL A 5 -11.65 -65.98 6.73
CA VAL A 5 -12.15 -64.61 6.67
C VAL A 5 -11.54 -63.92 5.44
N SER A 6 -12.38 -63.67 4.43
CA SER A 6 -12.03 -62.86 3.27
C SER A 6 -11.70 -61.42 3.68
N PRO A 7 -10.59 -60.83 3.22
CA PRO A 7 -10.31 -59.42 3.46
C PRO A 7 -11.14 -58.54 2.52
N LEU A 8 -11.93 -57.65 3.12
CA LEU A 8 -12.69 -56.57 2.49
C LEU A 8 -11.77 -55.66 1.65
N HIS A 9 -12.20 -55.42 0.40
CA HIS A 9 -11.67 -54.40 -0.49
C HIS A 9 -11.63 -53.04 0.21
N ARG A 10 -10.42 -52.49 0.40
CA ARG A 10 -10.24 -51.09 0.80
C ARG A 10 -10.37 -50.19 -0.42
N HIS A 11 -11.38 -49.34 -0.43
CA HIS A 11 -11.45 -48.20 -1.34
C HIS A 11 -10.28 -47.24 -1.07
N PRO A 12 -9.65 -46.66 -2.11
CA PRO A 12 -8.60 -45.67 -1.94
C PRO A 12 -9.21 -44.36 -1.40
N VAL A 13 -8.80 -43.98 -0.19
CA VAL A 13 -9.04 -42.65 0.37
C VAL A 13 -8.20 -41.66 -0.44
N ALA A 14 -8.86 -40.90 -1.30
CA ALA A 14 -8.25 -39.77 -1.98
C ALA A 14 -7.76 -38.74 -0.94
N ARG A 15 -6.44 -38.63 -0.77
CA ARG A 15 -5.85 -37.49 -0.06
C ARG A 15 -6.04 -36.24 -0.92
N LEU A 16 -7.03 -35.44 -0.58
CA LEU A 16 -7.14 -34.06 -1.05
C LEU A 16 -5.88 -33.31 -0.62
N ARG A 17 -4.98 -33.05 -1.58
CA ARG A 17 -3.90 -32.06 -1.45
C ARG A 17 -4.55 -30.71 -1.25
N SER A 18 -4.60 -30.23 -0.02
CA SER A 18 -4.96 -28.85 0.31
C SER A 18 -3.86 -27.91 -0.18
N GLY A 19 -4.10 -27.30 -1.34
CA GLY A 19 -3.28 -26.20 -1.85
C GLY A 19 -3.48 -24.90 -1.05
N PRO A 20 -2.62 -23.88 -1.26
CA PRO A 20 -2.62 -22.62 -0.51
C PRO A 20 -3.91 -21.80 -0.66
N VAL A 21 -4.79 -22.15 -1.60
CA VAL A 21 -6.11 -21.54 -1.80
C VAL A 21 -7.06 -21.84 -0.64
N ALA A 22 -6.93 -23.00 0.03
CA ALA A 22 -7.82 -23.38 1.13
C ALA A 22 -7.57 -22.58 2.42
N VAL A 23 -6.35 -22.07 2.63
CA VAL A 23 -6.02 -21.25 3.80
C VAL A 23 -6.54 -19.82 3.67
N VAL A 24 -6.62 -19.28 2.44
CA VAL A 24 -7.15 -17.94 2.17
C VAL A 24 -8.67 -17.90 2.33
N LEU A 25 -9.39 -18.95 1.93
CA LEU A 25 -10.84 -19.04 2.14
C LEU A 25 -11.23 -19.23 3.62
N ALA A 26 -10.39 -19.87 4.44
CA ALA A 26 -10.68 -20.07 5.86
C ALA A 26 -10.66 -18.76 6.66
N MET A 27 -9.89 -17.74 6.26
CA MET A 27 -9.92 -16.42 6.92
C MET A 27 -11.09 -15.55 6.49
N VAL A 28 -11.68 -15.78 5.31
CA VAL A 28 -12.90 -15.07 4.86
C VAL A 28 -14.15 -15.65 5.55
N ALA A 29 -14.17 -16.94 5.85
CA ALA A 29 -15.32 -17.60 6.49
C ALA A 29 -15.47 -17.29 8.00
N ALA A 30 -14.39 -16.93 8.69
CA ALA A 30 -14.44 -16.59 10.11
C ALA A 30 -15.10 -15.23 10.41
N LEU A 31 -15.30 -14.38 9.39
CA LEU A 31 -16.03 -13.11 9.53
C LEU A 31 -17.53 -13.21 9.19
N ALA A 32 -17.99 -14.34 8.63
CA ALA A 32 -19.35 -14.47 8.10
C ALA A 32 -20.35 -15.19 9.03
N LEU A 33 -19.95 -15.57 10.26
CA LEU A 33 -20.75 -16.43 11.14
C LEU A 33 -21.20 -15.80 12.49
N THR A 34 -21.18 -14.47 12.62
CA THR A 34 -21.78 -13.76 13.76
C THR A 34 -23.08 -13.04 13.39
N VAL A 35 -23.92 -13.64 12.54
CA VAL A 35 -25.32 -13.22 12.37
C VAL A 35 -26.14 -13.86 13.49
N GLY A 36 -26.25 -13.16 14.62
CA GLY A 36 -27.09 -13.59 15.74
C GLY A 36 -27.14 -12.55 16.84
N ILE A 37 -28.25 -11.82 16.90
CA ILE A 37 -28.61 -10.77 17.87
C ILE A 37 -27.87 -9.45 17.62
N ALA A 38 -28.49 -8.58 16.81
CA ALA A 38 -28.04 -7.20 16.68
C ALA A 38 -28.41 -6.41 17.95
N PRO A 39 -27.46 -6.00 18.81
CA PRO A 39 -27.69 -4.81 19.61
C PRO A 39 -27.83 -3.66 18.61
N ARG A 40 -28.74 -2.72 18.88
CA ARG A 40 -28.81 -1.46 18.14
C ARG A 40 -27.40 -0.86 18.18
N ALA A 41 -26.67 -0.95 17.07
CA ALA A 41 -25.34 -0.39 16.97
C ALA A 41 -25.53 1.11 17.14
N ALA A 42 -25.11 1.64 18.29
CA ALA A 42 -24.68 3.02 18.33
C ALA A 42 -23.70 3.15 17.16
N ALA A 43 -23.94 4.11 16.26
CA ALA A 43 -23.06 4.35 15.13
C ALA A 43 -21.63 4.31 15.67
N ALA A 44 -20.80 3.41 15.11
CA ALA A 44 -19.38 3.46 15.41
C ALA A 44 -18.97 4.92 15.24
N PRO A 45 -18.26 5.52 16.21
CA PRO A 45 -17.85 6.91 16.07
C PRO A 45 -17.21 7.04 14.70
N GLY A 46 -17.81 7.87 13.83
CA GLY A 46 -17.39 7.98 12.43
C GLY A 46 -15.89 8.25 12.37
N SER A 47 -15.23 7.76 11.31
CA SER A 47 -13.77 7.92 11.20
C SER A 47 -13.38 9.38 11.43
N THR A 48 -12.40 9.59 12.30
CA THR A 48 -11.94 10.95 12.64
C THR A 48 -11.19 11.61 11.49
N THR A 49 -10.81 10.82 10.49
CA THR A 49 -10.08 11.25 9.29
C THR A 49 -11.00 11.67 8.15
N GLY A 50 -12.25 11.21 8.14
CA GLY A 50 -13.21 11.39 7.04
C GLY A 50 -13.15 10.32 5.95
N PHE A 51 -12.27 9.32 6.07
CA PHE A 51 -12.34 8.13 5.21
C PHE A 51 -13.27 7.09 5.83
N ASP A 52 -14.12 6.44 5.03
CA ASP A 52 -14.92 5.31 5.50
C ASP A 52 -14.14 4.00 5.34
N LEU A 53 -14.55 2.94 6.04
CA LEU A 53 -13.98 1.60 5.81
C LEU A 53 -14.23 1.14 4.37
N PRO A 54 -13.26 0.50 3.71
CA PRO A 54 -11.94 0.09 4.23
C PRO A 54 -10.86 1.18 4.13
N PHE A 55 -11.16 2.34 3.54
CA PHE A 55 -10.21 3.43 3.27
C PHE A 55 -9.64 4.08 4.54
N SER A 56 -10.33 4.00 5.67
CA SER A 56 -9.80 4.46 6.97
C SER A 56 -8.71 3.56 7.55
N GLY A 57 -8.62 2.30 7.10
CA GLY A 57 -7.72 1.32 7.71
C GLY A 57 -8.17 0.88 9.10
N ALA A 58 -7.24 0.33 9.89
CA ALA A 58 -7.55 -0.07 11.25
C ALA A 58 -7.68 1.16 12.18
N PRO A 59 -8.67 1.20 13.08
CA PRO A 59 -8.90 2.35 13.96
C PRO A 59 -7.67 2.79 14.78
N ALA A 60 -6.79 1.85 15.13
CA ALA A 60 -5.57 2.13 15.89
C ALA A 60 -4.54 2.99 15.13
N PHE A 61 -4.56 2.97 13.79
CA PHE A 61 -3.58 3.64 12.95
C PHE A 61 -4.15 4.76 12.07
N GLU A 62 -5.46 5.04 12.15
CA GLU A 62 -6.12 6.12 11.38
C GLU A 62 -5.36 7.46 11.44
N ARG A 63 -4.81 7.81 12.61
CA ARG A 63 -4.13 9.10 12.84
C ARG A 63 -2.66 9.12 12.41
N VAL A 64 -2.12 7.99 11.97
CA VAL A 64 -0.71 7.87 11.56
C VAL A 64 -0.52 8.34 10.12
N ALA A 65 -1.56 8.20 9.30
CA ALA A 65 -1.59 8.69 7.92
C ALA A 65 -1.49 10.23 7.85
N PRO A 66 -1.06 10.80 6.71
CA PRO A 66 -0.89 12.23 6.56
C PRO A 66 -2.25 12.93 6.73
N PRO A 67 -2.31 14.06 7.43
CA PRO A 67 -3.53 14.85 7.49
C PRO A 67 -3.77 15.61 6.18
N LYS A 68 -5.01 16.08 5.99
CA LYS A 68 -5.32 17.08 4.97
C LYS A 68 -4.48 18.33 5.22
N LEU A 69 -3.92 18.92 4.18
CA LEU A 69 -3.30 20.23 4.31
C LEU A 69 -4.31 21.28 4.78
N THR A 70 -3.81 22.23 5.57
CA THR A 70 -4.54 23.38 6.08
C THR A 70 -3.97 24.70 5.56
N ASP A 71 -2.75 24.67 5.02
CA ASP A 71 -2.03 25.82 4.49
C ASP A 71 -1.42 25.46 3.11
N PRO A 72 -1.53 26.33 2.09
CA PRO A 72 -0.96 26.07 0.76
C PRO A 72 0.55 25.77 0.76
N SER A 73 1.32 26.33 1.69
CA SER A 73 2.77 26.07 1.81
C SER A 73 3.10 24.62 2.21
N GLN A 74 2.12 23.86 2.69
CA GLN A 74 2.25 22.43 3.00
C GLN A 74 2.14 21.54 1.76
N LEU A 75 1.61 22.06 0.66
CA LEU A 75 1.40 21.30 -0.56
C LEU A 75 2.73 20.69 -1.05
N ASN A 76 2.72 19.39 -1.27
CA ASN A 76 3.87 18.62 -1.74
C ASN A 76 5.14 18.75 -0.89
N ARG A 77 5.02 19.12 0.39
CA ARG A 77 6.16 19.11 1.32
C ARG A 77 6.51 17.68 1.72
N PRO A 78 7.80 17.32 1.78
CA PRO A 78 8.21 16.03 2.32
C PRO A 78 7.95 15.96 3.84
N LEU A 79 7.70 14.75 4.33
CA LEU A 79 7.45 14.47 5.75
C LEU A 79 8.58 14.94 6.66
N GLY A 80 9.82 14.72 6.23
CA GLY A 80 11.04 15.04 6.96
C GLY A 80 11.44 13.94 7.98
N PRO A 81 12.73 13.86 8.36
CA PRO A 81 13.27 12.73 9.13
C PRO A 81 12.61 12.54 10.49
N ALA A 82 12.48 13.61 11.28
CA ALA A 82 11.94 13.52 12.63
C ALA A 82 10.45 13.09 12.63
N ALA A 83 9.68 13.46 11.62
CA ALA A 83 8.29 13.02 11.49
C ALA A 83 8.20 11.57 11.00
N ALA A 84 9.07 11.16 10.07
CA ALA A 84 9.18 9.76 9.67
C ALA A 84 9.49 8.85 10.86
N ASP A 85 10.45 9.20 11.71
CA ASP A 85 10.78 8.38 12.88
C ASP A 85 9.60 8.28 13.88
N ARG A 86 8.81 9.35 14.03
CA ARG A 86 7.58 9.32 14.85
C ARG A 86 6.51 8.40 14.26
N VAL A 87 6.30 8.47 12.95
CA VAL A 87 5.37 7.59 12.24
C VAL A 87 5.83 6.14 12.37
N ALA A 88 7.12 5.86 12.15
CA ALA A 88 7.72 4.54 12.30
C ALA A 88 7.49 3.99 13.71
N ALA A 89 7.79 4.78 14.75
CA ALA A 89 7.54 4.37 16.13
C ALA A 89 6.06 4.05 16.39
N ALA A 90 5.14 4.87 15.86
CA ALA A 90 3.70 4.66 16.01
C ALA A 90 3.19 3.37 15.33
N ILE A 91 3.90 2.86 14.33
CA ILE A 91 3.56 1.60 13.63
C ILE A 91 4.43 0.41 14.07
N GLY A 92 5.27 0.57 15.09
CA GLY A 92 6.13 -0.51 15.61
C GLY A 92 7.43 -0.74 14.82
N LEU A 93 7.94 0.29 14.15
CA LEU A 93 9.24 0.31 13.48
C LEU A 93 10.19 1.32 14.14
N SER A 94 11.48 1.15 13.87
CA SER A 94 12.55 2.02 14.35
C SER A 94 13.72 2.03 13.38
N PRO A 95 14.64 3.03 13.42
CA PRO A 95 15.73 3.14 12.45
C PRO A 95 16.62 1.88 12.35
N LYS A 96 16.77 1.11 13.43
CA LYS A 96 17.55 -0.14 13.45
C LYS A 96 16.92 -1.28 12.64
N ASP A 97 15.63 -1.17 12.32
CA ASP A 97 14.91 -2.20 11.56
C ASP A 97 15.14 -2.04 10.04
N ALA A 98 15.70 -0.92 9.61
CA ALA A 98 15.98 -0.67 8.21
C ALA A 98 17.19 -1.46 7.69
N LEU A 99 17.26 -1.60 6.37
CA LEU A 99 18.40 -2.17 5.69
C LEU A 99 19.67 -1.35 5.95
N SER A 100 20.80 -2.04 6.06
CA SER A 100 22.10 -1.38 5.98
C SER A 100 22.29 -0.71 4.62
N GLU A 101 23.20 0.28 4.54
CA GLU A 101 23.53 0.94 3.26
C GLU A 101 23.97 -0.04 2.17
N GLN A 102 24.68 -1.10 2.54
CA GLN A 102 25.12 -2.13 1.59
C GLN A 102 23.93 -2.94 1.06
N GLN A 103 23.02 -3.38 1.94
CA GLN A 103 21.81 -4.10 1.55
C GLN A 103 20.89 -3.22 0.71
N TYR A 104 20.69 -1.97 1.10
CA TYR A 104 19.92 -0.98 0.33
C TYR A 104 20.46 -0.84 -1.10
N ARG A 105 21.76 -0.61 -1.26
CA ARG A 105 22.39 -0.50 -2.59
C ARG A 105 22.24 -1.80 -3.38
N ALA A 106 22.50 -2.94 -2.76
CA ALA A 106 22.37 -4.23 -3.42
C ALA A 106 20.93 -4.48 -3.90
N LEU A 107 19.91 -4.15 -3.10
CA LEU A 107 18.51 -4.28 -3.49
C LEU A 107 18.19 -3.41 -4.71
N LEU A 108 18.59 -2.13 -4.70
CA LEU A 108 18.29 -1.19 -5.79
C LEU A 108 19.09 -1.43 -7.08
N THR A 109 20.25 -2.08 -7.01
CA THR A 109 20.99 -2.46 -8.21
C THR A 109 20.60 -3.84 -8.74
N GLY A 110 19.72 -4.57 -8.04
CA GLY A 110 19.41 -5.98 -8.32
C GLY A 110 20.58 -6.92 -8.05
N GLY A 111 21.48 -6.52 -7.15
CA GLY A 111 22.60 -7.31 -6.67
C GLY A 111 22.22 -8.16 -5.45
N GLY A 112 23.24 -8.65 -4.74
CA GLY A 112 23.05 -9.60 -3.64
C GLY A 112 22.70 -11.02 -4.10
N ILE A 113 22.57 -11.93 -3.16
CA ILE A 113 22.25 -13.34 -3.42
C ILE A 113 20.82 -13.44 -3.93
N GLY A 114 20.65 -14.01 -5.13
CA GLY A 114 19.35 -14.11 -5.81
C GLY A 114 18.83 -12.79 -6.35
N GLY A 115 19.70 -11.79 -6.55
CA GLY A 115 19.33 -10.47 -7.08
C GLY A 115 18.72 -10.52 -8.50
N SER A 116 17.83 -9.57 -8.79
CA SER A 116 17.18 -9.40 -10.09
C SER A 116 17.16 -7.93 -10.49
N ARG A 117 17.76 -7.60 -11.65
CA ARG A 117 17.75 -6.24 -12.20
C ARG A 117 16.34 -5.78 -12.57
N ASP A 118 15.49 -6.67 -13.04
CA ASP A 118 14.13 -6.29 -13.43
C ASP A 118 13.25 -6.02 -12.20
N ALA A 119 13.41 -6.81 -11.14
CA ALA A 119 12.77 -6.50 -9.86
C ALA A 119 13.27 -5.17 -9.29
N ALA A 120 14.58 -4.91 -9.38
CA ALA A 120 15.18 -3.67 -8.91
C ALA A 120 14.65 -2.43 -9.65
N LYS A 121 14.46 -2.50 -10.99
CA LYS A 121 13.83 -1.42 -11.76
C LYS A 121 12.41 -1.11 -11.27
N ILE A 122 11.60 -2.14 -11.00
CA ILE A 122 10.24 -1.95 -10.48
C ILE A 122 10.29 -1.29 -9.10
N ILE A 123 11.15 -1.78 -8.21
CA ILE A 123 11.31 -1.23 -6.86
C ILE A 123 11.76 0.23 -6.92
N ASP A 124 12.79 0.56 -7.71
CA ASP A 124 13.30 1.91 -7.85
C ASP A 124 12.23 2.88 -8.37
N ALA A 125 11.47 2.46 -9.38
CA ALA A 125 10.33 3.24 -9.89
C ALA A 125 9.26 3.47 -8.80
N CYS A 126 8.97 2.49 -7.95
CA CYS A 126 8.07 2.68 -6.81
C CYS A 126 8.58 3.75 -5.83
N LEU A 127 9.88 3.73 -5.53
CA LEU A 127 10.48 4.71 -4.62
C LEU A 127 10.38 6.13 -5.17
N LEU A 128 10.60 6.32 -6.47
CA LEU A 128 10.45 7.62 -7.12
C LEU A 128 9.00 8.10 -7.06
N ILE A 129 8.04 7.25 -7.41
CA ILE A 129 6.60 7.57 -7.41
C ILE A 129 6.13 7.97 -6.00
N LEU A 130 6.46 7.16 -4.99
CA LEU A 130 5.97 7.36 -3.62
C LEU A 130 6.64 8.52 -2.89
N THR A 131 7.74 9.06 -3.43
CA THR A 131 8.45 10.20 -2.85
C THR A 131 8.31 11.50 -3.67
N ASN A 132 7.34 11.56 -4.60
CA ASN A 132 7.09 12.74 -5.42
C ASN A 132 6.66 13.96 -4.58
N THR A 133 7.62 14.84 -4.30
CA THR A 133 7.47 16.02 -3.44
C THR A 133 8.34 17.16 -3.99
N THR A 134 8.23 18.35 -3.41
CA THR A 134 9.07 19.51 -3.79
C THR A 134 10.58 19.24 -3.66
N GLY A 135 10.99 18.26 -2.85
CA GLY A 135 12.40 17.82 -2.76
C GLY A 135 12.79 16.73 -3.76
N ARG A 136 11.82 16.17 -4.50
CA ARG A 136 11.96 15.03 -5.41
C ARG A 136 10.91 15.12 -6.54
N PRO A 137 11.06 16.09 -7.46
CA PRO A 137 10.19 16.17 -8.62
C PRO A 137 10.32 14.94 -9.50
N MET A 138 9.27 14.64 -10.26
CA MET A 138 9.23 13.55 -11.24
C MET A 138 9.34 14.10 -12.66
N PHE A 139 9.05 13.27 -13.67
CA PHE A 139 9.12 13.64 -15.08
C PHE A 139 8.44 14.98 -15.38
N GLY A 140 9.12 15.82 -16.17
CA GLY A 140 8.65 17.17 -16.49
C GLY A 140 8.56 18.10 -15.28
N ASP A 141 9.40 17.89 -14.26
CA ASP A 141 9.40 18.59 -12.97
C ASP A 141 8.05 18.53 -12.22
N SER A 142 7.22 17.54 -12.54
CA SER A 142 5.90 17.39 -11.93
C SER A 142 6.01 17.08 -10.44
N VAL A 143 5.17 17.77 -9.66
CA VAL A 143 5.05 17.56 -8.21
C VAL A 143 3.57 17.51 -7.84
N VAL A 144 3.03 16.29 -7.77
CA VAL A 144 1.60 16.05 -7.53
C VAL A 144 1.34 14.99 -6.46
N GLY A 145 2.37 14.58 -5.70
CA GLY A 145 2.28 13.52 -4.71
C GLY A 145 1.28 13.79 -3.57
N SER A 146 1.09 15.04 -3.13
CA SER A 146 0.06 15.37 -2.13
C SER A 146 -1.37 15.09 -2.63
N TYR A 147 -1.61 15.07 -3.94
CA TYR A 147 -2.91 14.70 -4.49
C TYR A 147 -3.12 13.18 -4.55
N GLY A 148 -2.11 12.38 -4.20
CA GLY A 148 -2.11 10.94 -4.42
C GLY A 148 -2.01 10.57 -5.89
N LEU A 149 -1.33 11.39 -6.69
CA LEU A 149 -1.12 11.21 -8.13
C LEU A 149 0.37 11.27 -8.45
N TYR A 150 0.73 10.81 -9.64
CA TYR A 150 2.05 11.01 -10.24
C TYR A 150 1.93 11.09 -11.76
N VAL A 151 2.95 11.64 -12.41
CA VAL A 151 3.08 11.65 -13.87
C VAL A 151 4.09 10.58 -14.26
N ASP A 152 3.71 9.66 -15.14
CA ASP A 152 4.60 8.62 -15.64
C ASP A 152 5.53 9.12 -16.76
N ALA A 153 6.40 8.23 -17.25
CA ALA A 153 7.36 8.55 -18.30
C ALA A 153 6.72 8.88 -19.66
N GLN A 154 5.45 8.51 -19.85
CA GLN A 154 4.66 8.81 -21.06
C GLN A 154 3.92 10.16 -20.93
N GLY A 155 4.02 10.84 -19.77
CA GLY A 155 3.32 12.09 -19.51
C GLY A 155 1.86 11.89 -19.10
N MET A 156 1.48 10.69 -18.66
CA MET A 156 0.13 10.41 -18.18
C MET A 156 0.06 10.60 -16.67
N LEU A 157 -0.95 11.34 -16.22
CA LEU A 157 -1.28 11.54 -14.82
C LEU A 157 -2.17 10.40 -14.33
N GLN A 158 -1.77 9.76 -13.23
CA GLN A 158 -2.50 8.62 -12.65
C GLN A 158 -2.22 8.45 -11.15
N SER A 159 -3.07 7.66 -10.48
CA SER A 159 -2.87 7.25 -9.10
C SER A 159 -1.74 6.20 -8.99
N PRO A 160 -0.87 6.24 -7.96
CA PRO A 160 0.08 5.15 -7.70
C PRO A 160 -0.59 3.78 -7.50
N ALA A 161 -1.89 3.73 -7.20
CA ALA A 161 -2.61 2.47 -7.08
C ALA A 161 -3.16 1.93 -8.43
N ASN A 162 -2.96 2.65 -9.55
CA ASN A 162 -3.39 2.23 -10.88
C ASN A 162 -2.80 0.87 -11.28
N ALA A 163 -3.56 0.07 -12.03
CA ALA A 163 -3.16 -1.28 -12.46
C ALA A 163 -1.82 -1.31 -13.22
N SER A 164 -1.54 -0.28 -14.02
CA SER A 164 -0.32 -0.17 -14.81
C SER A 164 0.89 0.32 -14.01
N ALA A 165 0.68 0.94 -12.84
CA ALA A 165 1.74 1.59 -12.09
C ALA A 165 2.75 0.57 -11.49
N PRO A 166 4.06 0.86 -11.46
CA PRO A 166 5.05 0.03 -10.79
C PRO A 166 4.69 -0.31 -9.34
N THR A 167 4.11 0.64 -8.62
CA THR A 167 3.59 0.52 -7.25
C THR A 167 2.43 -0.47 -7.11
N ARG A 168 1.80 -0.88 -8.21
CA ARG A 168 0.86 -2.01 -8.26
C ARG A 168 1.56 -3.31 -8.65
N GLN A 169 2.48 -3.25 -9.60
CA GLN A 169 3.24 -4.42 -10.08
C GLN A 169 4.11 -5.04 -8.97
N VAL A 170 4.65 -4.19 -8.08
CA VAL A 170 5.48 -4.60 -6.94
C VAL A 170 4.76 -5.55 -5.99
N ASN A 171 3.42 -5.56 -5.97
CA ASN A 171 2.63 -6.48 -5.14
C ASN A 171 3.02 -7.95 -5.37
N SER A 172 3.37 -8.32 -6.61
CA SER A 172 3.88 -9.67 -6.93
C SER A 172 5.25 -9.97 -6.31
N LEU A 173 6.10 -8.94 -6.16
CA LEU A 173 7.45 -9.06 -5.61
C LEU A 173 7.44 -9.14 -4.06
N ILE A 174 6.49 -8.45 -3.42
CA ILE A 174 6.34 -8.40 -1.95
C ILE A 174 5.36 -9.42 -1.40
N ALA A 175 4.64 -10.14 -2.27
CA ALA A 175 3.73 -11.21 -1.87
C ALA A 175 4.46 -12.24 -0.97
N PRO A 176 3.77 -12.92 -0.04
CA PRO A 176 4.37 -13.98 0.75
C PRO A 176 5.08 -15.02 -0.13
N GLY A 177 6.36 -15.25 0.13
CA GLY A 177 7.21 -16.13 -0.68
C GLY A 177 7.76 -15.52 -1.98
N GLY A 178 7.43 -14.26 -2.27
CA GLY A 178 7.91 -13.52 -3.42
C GLY A 178 9.39 -13.12 -3.34
N TYR A 179 9.83 -12.39 -4.37
CA TYR A 179 11.22 -11.97 -4.55
C TYR A 179 11.78 -11.23 -3.32
N VAL A 180 11.09 -10.20 -2.83
CA VAL A 180 11.62 -9.32 -1.77
C VAL A 180 11.84 -10.09 -0.48
N GLY A 181 10.86 -10.88 -0.04
CA GLY A 181 11.00 -11.70 1.17
C GLY A 181 12.12 -12.74 1.07
N THR A 182 12.28 -13.37 -0.10
CA THR A 182 13.37 -14.32 -0.34
C THR A 182 14.73 -13.64 -0.37
N TRP A 183 14.84 -12.51 -1.06
CA TRP A 183 16.05 -11.71 -1.14
C TRP A 183 16.49 -11.24 0.24
N LEU A 184 15.58 -10.72 1.07
CA LEU A 184 15.89 -10.26 2.43
C LEU A 184 16.49 -11.38 3.29
N ARG A 185 15.91 -12.59 3.27
CA ARG A 185 16.46 -13.74 4.02
C ARG A 185 17.84 -14.14 3.53
N ASN A 186 18.06 -14.18 2.22
CA ASN A 186 19.32 -14.61 1.63
C ASN A 186 20.45 -13.60 1.83
N ASN A 187 20.14 -12.32 2.07
CA ASN A 187 21.12 -11.24 2.18
C ASN A 187 21.25 -10.71 3.63
N GLY A 188 20.91 -11.53 4.63
CA GLY A 188 21.10 -11.20 6.05
C GLY A 188 20.19 -10.08 6.56
N ALA A 189 19.05 -9.83 5.92
CA ALA A 189 18.06 -8.81 6.29
C ALA A 189 16.79 -9.43 6.89
N THR A 190 16.91 -10.61 7.52
CA THR A 190 15.79 -11.32 8.15
C THR A 190 15.16 -10.50 9.28
N ASP A 191 15.97 -9.77 10.06
CA ASP A 191 15.46 -8.94 11.14
C ASP A 191 14.58 -7.79 10.62
N SER A 192 14.97 -7.15 9.52
CA SER A 192 14.14 -6.15 8.82
C SER A 192 12.81 -6.74 8.34
N LEU A 193 12.84 -7.96 7.80
CA LEU A 193 11.62 -8.67 7.37
C LEU A 193 10.71 -9.00 8.56
N ILE A 194 11.27 -9.46 9.68
CA ILE A 194 10.53 -9.76 10.90
C ILE A 194 9.93 -8.48 11.48
N ALA A 195 10.69 -7.38 11.52
CA ALA A 195 10.21 -6.08 12.00
C ALA A 195 9.05 -5.56 11.14
N LEU A 196 9.16 -5.66 9.81
CA LEU A 196 8.07 -5.33 8.89
C LEU A 196 6.79 -6.12 9.24
N TYR A 197 6.88 -7.43 9.41
CA TYR A 197 5.70 -8.25 9.72
C TYR A 197 5.16 -8.08 11.15
N ARG A 198 5.97 -7.59 12.09
CA ARG A 198 5.53 -7.22 13.44
C ARG A 198 4.92 -5.82 13.52
N SER A 199 5.15 -4.99 12.51
CA SER A 199 4.61 -3.63 12.42
C SER A 199 3.13 -3.59 12.00
N ALA A 200 2.56 -2.39 11.94
CA ALA A 200 1.22 -2.15 11.41
C ALA A 200 1.05 -2.62 9.95
N TYR A 201 2.13 -2.84 9.19
CA TYR A 201 2.08 -3.37 7.83
C TYR A 201 1.16 -4.59 7.70
N THR A 202 1.31 -5.59 8.57
CA THR A 202 0.49 -6.82 8.52
C THR A 202 -0.99 -6.56 8.80
N ILE A 203 -1.29 -5.52 9.58
CA ILE A 203 -2.65 -5.12 9.94
C ILE A 203 -3.31 -4.34 8.81
N GLU A 204 -2.57 -3.45 8.15
CA GLU A 204 -3.09 -2.54 7.12
C GLU A 204 -3.15 -3.16 5.71
N VAL A 205 -2.32 -4.15 5.39
CA VAL A 205 -2.31 -4.81 4.07
C VAL A 205 -3.70 -5.32 3.64
N PRO A 206 -4.49 -6.01 4.49
CA PRO A 206 -5.84 -6.44 4.14
C PRO A 206 -6.77 -5.27 3.77
N PHE A 207 -6.72 -4.16 4.52
CA PHE A 207 -7.51 -2.96 4.21
C PHE A 207 -7.09 -2.35 2.88
N GLY A 208 -5.79 -2.20 2.65
CA GLY A 208 -5.25 -1.69 1.39
C GLY A 208 -5.67 -2.54 0.19
N PHE A 209 -5.66 -3.87 0.33
CA PHE A 209 -6.11 -4.79 -0.71
C PHE A 209 -7.59 -4.63 -1.06
N VAL A 210 -8.48 -4.63 -0.06
CA VAL A 210 -9.92 -4.44 -0.28
C VAL A 210 -10.20 -3.05 -0.85
N ALA A 211 -9.54 -2.02 -0.31
CA ALA A 211 -9.69 -0.65 -0.77
C ALA A 211 -9.27 -0.48 -2.25
N GLN A 212 -8.22 -1.19 -2.70
CA GLN A 212 -7.77 -1.17 -4.09
C GLN A 212 -8.77 -1.85 -5.03
N GLN A 213 -9.50 -2.87 -4.55
CA GLN A 213 -10.57 -3.50 -5.31
C GLN A 213 -11.79 -2.58 -5.41
N MET A 214 -12.16 -1.90 -4.32
CA MET A 214 -13.33 -1.02 -4.27
C MET A 214 -13.14 0.28 -5.05
N SER A 215 -11.91 0.81 -5.14
CA SER A 215 -11.63 2.08 -5.84
C SER A 215 -11.72 1.99 -7.37
N GLY A 216 -11.94 0.79 -7.92
CA GLY A 216 -12.07 0.56 -9.35
C GLY A 216 -10.85 1.01 -10.17
N THR A 217 -11.04 1.31 -11.45
CA THR A 217 -9.94 1.65 -12.36
C THR A 217 -9.28 3.00 -12.02
N ALA A 218 -10.08 3.99 -11.63
CA ALA A 218 -9.62 5.35 -11.34
C ALA A 218 -8.67 5.40 -10.12
N GLN A 219 -8.84 4.48 -9.17
CA GLN A 219 -8.02 4.41 -7.96
C GLN A 219 -7.97 5.75 -7.21
N LEU A 220 -9.15 6.38 -7.14
CA LEU A 220 -9.45 7.58 -6.37
C LEU A 220 -10.41 7.21 -5.24
N VAL A 221 -10.34 7.95 -4.14
CA VAL A 221 -11.18 7.73 -2.96
C VAL A 221 -11.80 9.03 -2.49
N THR A 222 -12.90 8.88 -1.76
CA THR A 222 -13.64 9.99 -1.17
C THR A 222 -13.27 10.16 0.30
N ASN A 223 -13.05 11.41 0.71
CA ASN A 223 -12.95 11.83 2.09
C ASN A 223 -14.14 12.75 2.42
N THR A 224 -14.96 12.38 3.40
CA THR A 224 -16.09 13.17 3.89
C THR A 224 -15.85 13.54 5.35
N LYS A 225 -15.59 14.83 5.62
CA LYS A 225 -15.35 15.33 6.98
C LYS A 225 -16.07 16.64 7.22
N ALA A 226 -16.80 16.72 8.33
CA ALA A 226 -17.60 17.90 8.69
C ALA A 226 -18.55 18.38 7.57
N GLY A 227 -19.16 17.44 6.84
CA GLY A 227 -20.07 17.73 5.73
C GLY A 227 -19.40 18.14 4.41
N LEU A 228 -18.07 18.22 4.37
CA LEU A 228 -17.30 18.49 3.16
C LEU A 228 -16.77 17.19 2.55
N THR A 229 -17.06 16.99 1.27
CA THR A 229 -16.59 15.86 0.48
C THR A 229 -15.42 16.30 -0.42
N SER A 230 -14.36 15.50 -0.45
CA SER A 230 -13.17 15.73 -1.28
C SER A 230 -12.73 14.42 -1.93
N THR A 231 -12.17 14.48 -3.13
CA THR A 231 -11.57 13.33 -3.81
C THR A 231 -10.05 13.42 -3.73
N VAL A 232 -9.39 12.30 -3.46
CA VAL A 232 -7.94 12.18 -3.40
C VAL A 232 -7.49 10.86 -4.00
N GLY A 233 -6.26 10.78 -4.49
CA GLY A 233 -5.68 9.53 -4.96
C GLY A 233 -5.57 8.52 -3.82
N MET A 234 -5.88 7.25 -4.12
CA MET A 234 -5.99 6.18 -3.13
C MET A 234 -4.71 5.96 -2.32
N SER A 235 -3.53 6.30 -2.86
CA SER A 235 -2.26 6.20 -2.12
C SER A 235 -2.16 7.11 -0.89
N MET A 236 -3.06 8.09 -0.75
CA MET A 236 -3.15 8.94 0.45
C MET A 236 -4.16 8.41 1.48
N ALA A 237 -4.93 7.38 1.15
CA ALA A 237 -5.80 6.71 2.12
C ALA A 237 -4.92 6.01 3.18
N PRO A 238 -5.28 6.10 4.48
CA PRO A 238 -4.49 5.55 5.58
C PRO A 238 -3.85 4.17 5.36
N PRO A 239 -4.60 3.10 4.99
CA PRO A 239 -4.01 1.77 4.89
C PRO A 239 -2.90 1.70 3.83
N LEU A 240 -3.14 2.31 2.66
CA LEU A 240 -2.19 2.24 1.56
C LEU A 240 -0.98 3.15 1.81
N TRP A 241 -1.20 4.32 2.41
CA TRP A 241 -0.11 5.20 2.80
C TRP A 241 0.80 4.54 3.86
N ILE A 242 0.22 3.92 4.90
CA ILE A 242 0.99 3.25 5.97
C ILE A 242 1.77 2.05 5.43
N VAL A 243 1.16 1.24 4.56
CA VAL A 243 1.84 0.12 3.90
C VAL A 243 3.03 0.61 3.08
N ASN A 244 2.84 1.64 2.27
CA ASN A 244 3.91 2.24 1.48
C ASN A 244 5.01 2.83 2.38
N PHE A 245 4.63 3.54 3.44
CA PHE A 245 5.55 4.10 4.42
C PHE A 245 6.41 3.01 5.07
N ALA A 246 5.81 1.93 5.57
CA ALA A 246 6.53 0.84 6.22
C ALA A 246 7.55 0.18 5.29
N LEU A 247 7.16 -0.06 4.03
CA LEU A 247 8.05 -0.61 3.00
C LEU A 247 9.24 0.34 2.72
N LEU A 248 8.97 1.63 2.50
CA LEU A 248 10.02 2.63 2.26
C LEU A 248 10.95 2.77 3.47
N TYR A 249 10.40 2.76 4.69
CA TYR A 249 11.16 2.96 5.92
C TYR A 249 12.11 1.79 6.18
N ILE A 250 11.65 0.55 5.99
CA ILE A 250 12.51 -0.65 6.06
C ILE A 250 13.60 -0.60 4.99
N VAL A 251 13.30 -0.13 3.77
CA VAL A 251 14.34 0.00 2.73
C VAL A 251 15.39 1.04 3.11
N LYS A 252 14.96 2.24 3.54
CA LYS A 252 15.82 3.31 4.05
C LYS A 252 14.96 4.41 4.70
N PRO A 253 15.17 4.81 5.97
CA PRO A 253 14.32 5.81 6.64
C PRO A 253 14.24 7.16 5.91
N SER A 254 15.31 7.57 5.24
CA SER A 254 15.32 8.81 4.46
C SER A 254 14.38 8.79 3.24
N LEU A 255 13.99 7.62 2.74
CA LEU A 255 12.98 7.51 1.66
C LEU A 255 11.59 7.75 2.21
N ALA A 256 11.25 7.13 3.34
CA ALA A 256 9.98 7.38 4.02
C ALA A 256 9.84 8.86 4.45
N ALA A 257 10.94 9.48 4.89
CA ALA A 257 11.01 10.91 5.16
C ALA A 257 10.75 11.80 3.93
N ALA A 258 10.89 11.28 2.72
CA ALA A 258 10.62 12.01 1.48
C ALA A 258 9.20 11.81 0.95
N MET A 259 8.36 11.00 1.61
CA MET A 259 6.94 10.89 1.25
C MET A 259 6.19 12.20 1.50
N PRO A 260 5.07 12.45 0.81
CA PRO A 260 4.21 13.61 1.08
C PRO A 260 3.77 13.65 2.55
N ALA A 261 3.98 14.79 3.20
CA ALA A 261 3.61 15.04 4.59
C ALA A 261 2.10 15.26 4.79
N TYR A 262 1.44 15.74 3.75
CA TYR A 262 0.04 16.15 3.73
C TYR A 262 -0.61 15.72 2.43
N TRP A 263 -1.93 15.48 2.47
CA TRP A 263 -2.71 15.30 1.27
C TRP A 263 -3.56 16.54 0.91
N ALA A 264 -3.87 16.67 -0.38
CA ALA A 264 -4.67 17.72 -0.97
C ALA A 264 -5.84 17.12 -1.76
N PRO A 265 -7.03 17.75 -1.78
CA PRO A 265 -8.08 17.37 -2.73
C PRO A 265 -7.60 17.51 -4.17
N ILE A 266 -7.86 16.51 -5.01
CA ILE A 266 -7.66 16.61 -6.46
C ILE A 266 -8.62 17.67 -7.01
N PRO A 267 -8.16 18.60 -7.87
CA PRO A 267 -9.06 19.55 -8.53
C PRO A 267 -10.18 18.82 -9.28
N GLN A 268 -11.43 19.27 -9.08
CA GLN A 268 -12.62 18.55 -9.56
C GLN A 268 -12.60 18.20 -11.06
N PRO A 269 -12.17 19.09 -11.98
CA PRO A 269 -12.07 18.74 -13.40
C PRO A 269 -11.11 17.60 -13.69
N VAL A 270 -10.03 17.49 -12.90
CA VAL A 270 -9.03 16.42 -13.03
C VAL A 270 -9.57 15.11 -12.49
N ALA A 271 -10.19 15.13 -11.30
CA ALA A 271 -10.80 13.95 -10.70
C ALA A 271 -11.87 13.34 -11.63
N ALA A 272 -12.76 14.17 -12.17
CA ALA A 272 -13.78 13.75 -13.11
C ALA A 272 -13.19 13.12 -14.39
N ALA A 273 -12.11 13.70 -14.93
CA ALA A 273 -11.44 13.18 -16.11
C ALA A 273 -10.77 11.82 -15.87
N ILE A 274 -10.09 11.65 -14.72
CA ILE A 274 -9.50 10.37 -14.32
C ILE A 274 -10.59 9.31 -14.15
N THR A 275 -11.71 9.65 -13.50
CA THR A 275 -12.84 8.72 -13.32
C THR A 275 -13.51 8.31 -14.63
N ALA A 276 -13.62 9.24 -15.59
CA ALA A 276 -14.19 8.95 -16.90
C ALA A 276 -13.23 8.17 -17.83
N SER A 277 -11.94 8.13 -17.50
CA SER A 277 -10.94 7.45 -18.31
C SER A 277 -11.05 5.92 -18.18
N PRO A 278 -11.04 5.16 -19.29
CA PRO A 278 -11.13 3.70 -19.25
C PRO A 278 -10.03 3.00 -18.45
N ASP A 279 -8.86 3.62 -18.37
CA ASP A 279 -7.68 3.09 -17.68
C ASP A 279 -7.27 3.91 -16.45
N GLY A 280 -8.05 4.93 -16.07
CA GLY A 280 -7.75 5.79 -14.93
C GLY A 280 -6.57 6.72 -15.15
N GLN A 281 -6.21 7.01 -16.41
CA GLN A 281 -5.11 7.88 -16.78
C GLN A 281 -5.60 9.04 -17.64
N VAL A 282 -4.97 10.21 -17.51
CA VAL A 282 -5.24 11.38 -18.37
C VAL A 282 -3.92 12.06 -18.77
N PRO A 283 -3.81 12.68 -19.97
CA PRO A 283 -2.58 13.38 -20.35
C PRO A 283 -2.32 14.57 -19.42
N TYR A 284 -1.18 14.58 -18.71
CA TYR A 284 -0.88 15.62 -17.72
C TYR A 284 -0.84 17.02 -18.32
N SER A 285 -0.30 17.15 -19.54
CA SER A 285 -0.20 18.43 -20.26
C SER A 285 -1.55 19.15 -20.46
N LYS A 286 -2.67 18.42 -20.45
CA LYS A 286 -4.02 19.01 -20.56
C LYS A 286 -4.57 19.53 -19.22
N TYR A 287 -3.99 19.10 -18.11
CA TYR A 287 -4.49 19.34 -16.76
C TYR A 287 -3.47 20.01 -15.83
N ALA A 288 -2.23 20.24 -16.28
CA ALA A 288 -1.15 20.80 -15.48
C ALA A 288 -1.53 22.12 -14.79
N SER A 289 -2.25 23.00 -15.49
CA SER A 289 -2.69 24.30 -14.97
C SER A 289 -3.66 24.24 -13.78
N TYR A 290 -4.20 23.07 -13.44
CA TYR A 290 -5.02 22.88 -12.24
C TYR A 290 -4.20 22.65 -10.96
N PHE A 291 -2.88 22.47 -11.10
CA PHE A 291 -1.95 22.18 -10.01
C PHE A 291 -0.99 23.35 -9.71
N GLU A 292 -1.15 24.48 -10.40
CA GLU A 292 -0.37 25.71 -10.22
C GLU A 292 -0.97 26.64 -9.17
#